data_AF-A0AAP8MY85-F1
#
_entry.id   AF-A0AAP8MY85-F1
#
_cell.length_a   1.000
_cell.length_b   1.000
_cell.length_c   1.000
_cell.angle_alpha   90.00
_cell.angle_beta   90.00
_cell.angle_gamma   90.00
#
_symmetry.space_group_name_H-M   'P 1'
#
loop_
_entity.id
_entity.type
_entity.pdbx_description
1 polymer ?
#
loop_
_entity_poly.entity_id
_entity_poly.type
_entity_poly.pdbx_seq_one_letter_code
_entity_poly.pdbx_strand_id
1 'polypeptide(L)'
;MDHLEEEIEIEAIGVEVTTQPVELYKVLKIADAVSGGGEAKQAISQGYVAVNGEIDTRKRRKLVDGDLVQFNEEFYLVIYVDPEEVAARESEVVDVVATDYDAGDQGYGDQGYDDEVAYFDEEPEQVEESVVEEDDKPKNPKTGRKSIDFF
;
A
#
# COMPACT_ATOMS: atom_id res chain seq x y z
N MET A 1 -32.96 -34.89 -8.85
CA MET A 1 -32.34 -33.68 -9.42
C MET A 1 -31.02 -33.56 -8.72
N ASP A 2 -30.05 -34.30 -9.22
CA ASP A 2 -28.69 -34.27 -8.74
C ASP A 2 -28.10 -32.93 -9.14
N HIS A 3 -27.84 -32.09 -8.15
CA HIS A 3 -26.98 -30.95 -8.35
C HIS A 3 -25.57 -31.51 -8.49
N LEU A 4 -25.06 -31.52 -9.72
CA LEU A 4 -23.64 -31.76 -9.95
C LEU A 4 -22.90 -30.64 -9.22
N GLU A 5 -22.07 -31.01 -8.27
CA GLU A 5 -21.11 -30.09 -7.66
C GLU A 5 -20.08 -29.77 -8.74
N GLU A 6 -20.27 -28.65 -9.43
CA GLU A 6 -19.29 -28.13 -10.38
C GLU A 6 -18.06 -27.70 -9.57
N GLU A 7 -16.98 -28.47 -9.68
CA GLU A 7 -15.68 -28.13 -9.08
C GLU A 7 -15.15 -26.86 -9.76
N ILE A 8 -15.13 -25.75 -9.02
CA ILE A 8 -14.57 -24.48 -9.49
C ILE A 8 -13.09 -24.45 -9.11
N GLU A 9 -12.22 -24.61 -10.10
CA GLU A 9 -10.79 -24.36 -9.96
C GLU A 9 -10.55 -22.83 -9.96
N ILE A 10 -9.79 -22.33 -8.98
CA ILE A 10 -9.49 -20.91 -8.80
C ILE A 10 -7.98 -20.71 -8.72
N GLU A 11 -7.45 -19.91 -9.63
CA GLU A 11 -6.07 -19.44 -9.58
C GLU A 11 -5.95 -18.35 -8.49
N ALA A 12 -4.92 -18.45 -7.65
CA ALA A 12 -4.66 -17.51 -6.57
C ALA A 12 -3.18 -17.15 -6.49
N ILE A 13 -2.90 -15.86 -6.28
CA ILE A 13 -1.55 -15.32 -6.10
C ILE A 13 -1.09 -15.63 -4.67
N GLY A 14 0.03 -16.34 -4.53
CA GLY A 14 0.62 -16.60 -3.22
C GLY A 14 1.21 -15.34 -2.60
N VAL A 15 0.81 -15.01 -1.38
CA VAL A 15 1.33 -13.86 -0.61
C VAL A 15 2.11 -14.39 0.59
N GLU A 16 3.44 -14.51 0.41
CA GLU A 16 4.34 -14.95 1.48
C GLU A 16 4.37 -13.92 2.63
N VAL A 17 4.16 -14.39 3.86
CA VAL A 17 4.22 -13.58 5.09
C VAL A 17 5.10 -14.25 6.14
N THR A 18 6.08 -13.51 6.66
CA THR A 18 7.03 -13.99 7.69
C THR A 18 6.50 -13.85 9.12
N THR A 19 5.30 -13.27 9.31
CA THR A 19 4.68 -13.10 10.62
C THR A 19 3.18 -13.37 10.54
N GLN A 20 2.66 -14.17 11.47
CA GLN A 20 1.22 -14.35 11.68
C GLN A 20 0.84 -14.08 13.14
N PRO A 21 -0.37 -13.54 13.41
CA PRO A 21 -1.39 -13.15 12.43
C PRO A 21 -1.10 -11.80 11.75
N VAL A 22 -1.20 -11.79 10.42
CA VAL A 22 -1.06 -10.59 9.58
C VAL A 22 -2.38 -9.80 9.56
N GLU A 23 -2.35 -8.53 9.14
CA GLU A 23 -3.56 -7.69 9.03
C GLU A 23 -4.00 -7.57 7.57
N LEU A 24 -5.29 -7.74 7.28
CA LEU A 24 -5.85 -7.72 5.91
C LEU A 24 -5.34 -6.57 5.03
N TYR A 25 -5.31 -5.32 5.52
CA TYR A 25 -4.80 -4.20 4.72
C TYR A 25 -3.29 -4.30 4.39
N LYS A 26 -2.51 -5.06 5.17
CA LYS A 26 -1.11 -5.34 4.89
C LYS A 26 -0.97 -6.40 3.80
N VAL A 27 -1.78 -7.47 3.83
CA VAL A 27 -1.77 -8.52 2.79
C VAL A 27 -2.02 -7.90 1.41
N LEU A 28 -3.05 -7.05 1.27
CA LEU A 28 -3.31 -6.31 0.02
C LEU A 28 -2.15 -5.40 -0.43
N LYS A 29 -1.30 -4.93 0.49
CA LYS A 29 -0.11 -4.12 0.13
C LYS A 29 1.13 -4.97 -0.15
N ILE A 30 1.28 -6.14 0.49
CA ILE A 30 2.37 -7.10 0.21
C ILE A 30 2.14 -7.75 -1.16
N ALA A 31 0.88 -8.01 -1.52
CA ALA A 31 0.48 -8.49 -2.84
C ALA A 31 0.57 -7.44 -3.96
N ASP A 32 0.97 -6.20 -3.65
CA ASP A 32 0.92 -5.02 -4.52
C ASP A 32 -0.44 -4.74 -5.23
N ALA A 33 -1.52 -5.37 -4.76
CA ALA A 33 -2.91 -5.17 -5.19
C ALA A 33 -3.41 -3.71 -5.01
N VAL A 34 -2.71 -2.91 -4.22
CA VAL A 34 -2.99 -1.48 -4.02
C VAL A 34 -1.71 -0.64 -4.08
N SER A 35 -1.86 0.61 -4.51
CA SER A 35 -0.79 1.61 -4.49
C SER A 35 -0.28 1.88 -3.06
N GLY A 36 -1.17 1.85 -2.07
CA GLY A 36 -0.82 2.20 -0.70
C GLY A 36 -1.78 1.71 0.38
N GLY A 37 -1.29 1.66 1.63
CA GLY A 37 -2.09 1.23 2.78
C GLY A 37 -3.21 2.18 3.22
N GLY A 38 -3.43 3.30 2.50
CA GLY A 38 -4.63 4.14 2.60
C GLY A 38 -5.77 3.60 1.74
N GLU A 39 -5.45 3.28 0.48
CA GLU A 39 -6.35 2.68 -0.51
C GLU A 39 -6.89 1.32 -0.03
N ALA A 40 -6.01 0.39 0.41
CA ALA A 40 -6.48 -0.88 0.98
C ALA A 40 -7.46 -0.68 2.13
N LYS A 41 -7.22 0.31 3.01
CA LYS A 41 -8.13 0.61 4.13
C LYS A 41 -9.47 1.15 3.64
N GLN A 42 -9.47 1.95 2.58
CA GLN A 42 -10.68 2.47 1.95
C GLN A 42 -11.47 1.34 1.29
N ALA A 43 -10.84 0.53 0.43
CA ALA A 43 -11.44 -0.60 -0.27
C ALA A 43 -12.11 -1.59 0.70
N ILE A 44 -11.40 -2.00 1.75
CA ILE A 44 -11.95 -2.84 2.83
C ILE A 44 -13.17 -2.15 3.47
N SER A 45 -13.07 -0.87 3.85
CA SER A 45 -14.19 -0.17 4.50
C SER A 45 -15.41 0.08 3.58
N GLN A 46 -15.22 0.01 2.27
CA GLN A 46 -16.29 0.13 1.27
C GLN A 46 -16.90 -1.24 0.89
N GLY A 47 -16.36 -2.35 1.41
CA GLY A 47 -16.89 -3.70 1.19
C GLY A 47 -16.45 -4.35 -0.12
N TYR A 48 -15.36 -3.87 -0.75
CA TYR A 48 -14.82 -4.45 -1.99
C TYR A 48 -13.91 -5.66 -1.79
N VAL A 49 -13.72 -6.10 -0.54
CA VAL A 49 -12.79 -7.17 -0.17
C VAL A 49 -13.54 -8.28 0.54
N ALA A 50 -13.37 -9.52 0.08
CA ALA A 50 -13.87 -10.70 0.76
C ALA A 50 -12.71 -11.55 1.31
N VAL A 51 -12.98 -12.29 2.37
CA VAL A 51 -12.06 -13.26 2.99
C VAL A 51 -12.81 -14.57 3.14
N ASN A 52 -12.29 -15.65 2.57
CA ASN A 52 -12.91 -16.98 2.57
C ASN A 52 -14.38 -16.97 2.07
N GLY A 53 -14.68 -16.12 1.08
CA GLY A 53 -16.02 -15.95 0.49
C GLY A 53 -16.95 -14.96 1.21
N GLU A 54 -16.58 -14.41 2.36
CA GLU A 54 -17.38 -13.41 3.09
C GLU A 54 -16.79 -12.00 2.97
N ILE A 55 -17.63 -11.00 2.63
CA ILE A 55 -17.21 -9.59 2.60
C ILE A 55 -16.79 -9.13 4.01
N ASP A 56 -15.55 -8.68 4.17
CA ASP A 56 -15.04 -8.18 5.46
C ASP A 56 -14.70 -6.68 5.37
N THR A 57 -15.27 -5.89 6.28
CA THR A 57 -15.02 -4.44 6.40
C THR A 57 -13.98 -4.08 7.48
N ARG A 58 -13.44 -5.09 8.19
CA ARG A 58 -12.46 -4.92 9.26
C ARG A 58 -11.06 -4.78 8.66
N LYS A 59 -10.63 -3.54 8.45
CA LYS A 59 -9.27 -3.13 8.02
C LYS A 59 -8.11 -3.90 8.67
N ARG A 60 -8.26 -4.31 9.94
CA ARG A 60 -7.28 -5.09 10.71
C ARG A 60 -7.80 -6.48 11.11
N ARG A 61 -8.64 -7.09 10.26
CA ARG A 61 -8.92 -8.54 10.34
C ARG A 61 -7.58 -9.26 10.39
N LYS A 62 -7.43 -10.10 11.41
CA LYS A 62 -6.29 -10.98 11.58
C LYS A 62 -6.45 -12.15 10.63
N LEU A 63 -5.48 -12.31 9.75
CA LEU A 63 -5.38 -13.43 8.83
C LEU A 63 -4.23 -14.34 9.24
N VAL A 64 -4.36 -15.61 8.89
CA VAL A 64 -3.39 -16.69 9.14
C VAL A 64 -3.05 -17.41 7.84
N ASP A 65 -2.11 -18.35 7.91
CA ASP A 65 -1.81 -19.26 6.80
C ASP A 65 -3.08 -19.93 6.23
N GLY A 66 -3.19 -19.96 4.90
CA GLY A 66 -4.32 -20.55 4.18
C GLY A 66 -5.57 -19.65 4.04
N ASP A 67 -5.62 -18.46 4.63
CA ASP A 67 -6.72 -17.51 4.38
C ASP A 67 -6.70 -17.02 2.92
N LEU A 68 -7.85 -17.11 2.25
CA LEU A 68 -8.04 -16.66 0.86
C LEU A 68 -8.70 -15.28 0.85
N VAL A 69 -8.01 -14.28 0.31
CA VAL A 69 -8.51 -12.91 0.13
C VAL A 69 -8.92 -12.70 -1.32
N GLN A 70 -10.11 -12.15 -1.56
CA GLN A 70 -10.57 -11.74 -2.88
C GLN A 70 -10.66 -10.22 -2.96
N PHE A 71 -10.07 -9.63 -4.00
CA PHE A 71 -10.15 -8.20 -4.30
C PHE A 71 -9.91 -7.96 -5.79
N ASN A 72 -10.69 -7.06 -6.40
CA ASN A 72 -10.54 -6.66 -7.81
C ASN A 72 -10.47 -7.84 -8.81
N GLU A 73 -11.39 -8.81 -8.65
CA GLU A 73 -11.47 -10.06 -9.45
C GLU A 73 -10.28 -11.03 -9.29
N GLU A 74 -9.24 -10.64 -8.55
CA GLU A 74 -8.10 -11.49 -8.19
C GLU A 74 -8.30 -12.17 -6.82
N PHE A 75 -7.60 -13.31 -6.65
CA PHE A 75 -7.52 -14.06 -5.41
C PHE A 75 -6.09 -14.09 -4.90
N TYR A 76 -5.92 -13.95 -3.59
CA TYR A 76 -4.63 -13.93 -2.90
C TYR A 76 -4.65 -14.93 -1.75
N LEU A 77 -3.76 -15.91 -1.78
CA LEU A 77 -3.63 -16.91 -0.73
C LEU A 77 -2.54 -16.47 0.25
N VAL A 78 -2.87 -16.31 1.54
CA VAL A 78 -1.87 -16.04 2.58
C VAL A 78 -1.05 -17.30 2.82
N ILE A 79 0.27 -17.21 2.62
CA ILE A 79 1.22 -18.32 2.83
C ILE A 79 2.20 -17.89 3.93
N TYR A 80 2.20 -18.59 5.06
CA TYR A 80 3.21 -18.37 6.09
C TYR A 80 4.53 -19.05 5.70
N VAL A 81 5.61 -18.28 5.71
CA VAL A 81 6.98 -18.78 5.50
C VAL A 81 7.80 -18.48 6.75
N ASP A 82 8.56 -19.46 7.23
CA ASP A 82 9.42 -19.26 8.40
C ASP A 82 10.50 -18.20 8.08
N PRO A 83 10.70 -17.17 8.92
CA PRO A 83 11.79 -16.20 8.76
C PRO A 83 13.18 -16.84 8.55
N GLU A 84 13.46 -18.01 9.15
CA GLU A 84 14.73 -18.71 8.97
C GLU A 84 14.88 -19.27 7.54
N GLU A 85 13.80 -19.73 6.91
CA GLU A 85 13.80 -20.19 5.51
C GLU A 85 14.02 -19.03 4.53
N VAL A 86 13.41 -17.87 4.79
CA VAL A 86 13.62 -16.65 3.97
C VAL A 86 15.08 -16.19 4.08
N ALA A 87 15.64 -16.14 5.30
CA ALA A 87 17.04 -15.75 5.51
C ALA A 87 18.03 -16.72 4.85
N ALA A 88 17.73 -18.03 4.84
CA ALA A 88 18.53 -19.02 4.11
C ALA A 88 18.51 -18.73 2.60
N ARG A 89 17.32 -18.59 1.99
CA ARG A 89 17.16 -18.25 0.57
C ARG A 89 17.91 -16.97 0.19
N GLU A 90 17.77 -15.91 0.98
CA GLU A 90 18.46 -14.63 0.71
C GLU A 90 19.99 -14.79 0.70
N SER A 91 20.55 -15.58 1.63
CA SER A 91 22.00 -15.81 1.68
C SER A 91 22.54 -16.54 0.44
N GLU A 92 21.78 -17.47 -0.14
CA GLU A 92 22.16 -18.20 -1.35
C GLU A 92 22.20 -17.31 -2.60
N VAL A 93 21.39 -16.23 -2.65
CA VAL A 93 21.40 -15.31 -3.81
C VAL A 93 22.65 -14.40 -3.81
N VAL A 94 23.20 -14.08 -2.63
CA VAL A 94 24.37 -13.18 -2.51
C VAL A 94 25.62 -13.80 -3.16
N ASP A 95 25.82 -15.10 -3.03
CA ASP A 95 26.96 -15.81 -3.63
C ASP A 95 26.93 -15.83 -5.17
N VAL A 96 25.75 -15.64 -5.80
CA VAL A 96 25.60 -15.67 -7.27
C VAL A 96 25.85 -14.32 -7.92
N VAL A 97 25.67 -13.21 -7.21
CA VAL A 97 25.90 -11.83 -7.73
C VAL A 97 27.33 -11.31 -7.49
N ALA A 98 28.22 -12.13 -6.94
CA ALA A 98 29.62 -11.78 -6.65
C ALA A 98 30.56 -11.79 -7.89
N THR A 99 30.02 -12.05 -9.08
CA THR A 99 30.69 -12.03 -10.40
C THR A 99 29.75 -11.25 -11.34
N ASP A 100 30.04 -10.09 -11.93
CA ASP A 100 31.26 -9.68 -12.64
C ASP A 100 31.43 -8.12 -12.66
N TYR A 101 31.70 -7.49 -11.52
CA TYR A 101 32.09 -6.06 -11.53
C TYR A 101 33.56 -5.89 -11.95
N ASP A 102 33.81 -5.95 -13.26
CA ASP A 102 35.08 -5.51 -13.83
C ASP A 102 35.27 -4.01 -13.57
N ALA A 103 36.42 -3.66 -12.96
CA ALA A 103 36.67 -2.33 -12.42
C ALA A 103 37.08 -1.34 -13.54
N GLY A 104 36.11 -0.94 -14.36
CA GLY A 104 36.24 0.10 -15.36
C GLY A 104 36.38 1.50 -14.75
N ASP A 105 37.60 1.86 -14.36
CA ASP A 105 37.99 3.21 -13.96
C ASP A 105 37.76 4.24 -15.09
N GLN A 106 36.65 4.98 -15.03
CA GLN A 106 36.54 6.35 -15.54
C GLN A 106 35.66 7.19 -14.61
N GLY A 107 36.29 8.13 -13.90
CA GLY A 107 35.61 8.96 -12.90
C GLY A 107 34.66 10.00 -13.48
N TYR A 108 33.53 10.21 -12.80
CA TYR A 108 32.72 11.43 -12.92
C TYR A 108 33.18 12.43 -11.86
N GLY A 109 33.52 13.64 -12.30
CA GLY A 109 34.18 14.64 -11.48
C GLY A 109 33.29 15.26 -10.42
N ASP A 110 33.88 15.47 -9.25
CA ASP A 110 33.49 16.48 -8.27
C ASP A 110 33.34 17.87 -8.92
N GLN A 111 32.15 18.46 -8.83
CA GLN A 111 31.93 19.89 -9.05
C GLN A 111 30.52 20.34 -8.61
N GLY A 112 30.47 21.25 -7.64
CA GLY A 112 29.41 22.27 -7.51
C GLY A 112 28.03 21.82 -7.01
N TYR A 113 27.83 21.83 -5.68
CA TYR A 113 26.52 22.20 -5.13
C TYR A 113 26.42 23.73 -5.13
N ASP A 114 26.00 24.31 -6.25
CA ASP A 114 25.74 25.75 -6.33
C ASP A 114 24.30 26.05 -5.87
N ASP A 115 24.21 26.61 -4.67
CA ASP A 115 23.00 27.19 -4.07
C ASP A 115 22.54 28.42 -4.87
N GLU A 116 21.53 28.29 -5.73
CA GLU A 116 20.77 29.43 -6.27
C GLU A 116 19.26 29.31 -5.96
N VAL A 117 18.89 29.80 -4.78
CA VAL A 117 17.50 30.01 -4.36
C VAL A 117 16.87 31.22 -5.06
N ALA A 118 16.33 31.00 -6.27
CA ALA A 118 15.54 32.00 -6.98
C ALA A 118 14.10 32.03 -6.47
N TYR A 119 13.81 32.91 -5.50
CA TYR A 119 12.44 33.41 -5.29
C TYR A 119 12.01 34.18 -6.55
N PHE A 120 11.05 33.65 -7.31
CA PHE A 120 10.30 34.44 -8.28
C PHE A 120 8.86 34.65 -7.79
N ASP A 121 8.66 35.88 -7.33
CA ASP A 121 7.41 36.47 -6.93
C ASP A 121 6.75 37.05 -8.19
N GLU A 122 5.79 36.35 -8.79
CA GLU A 122 4.95 36.89 -9.86
C GLU A 122 3.47 36.79 -9.46
N GLU A 123 2.88 37.96 -9.21
CA GLU A 123 1.48 38.14 -8.88
C GLU A 123 0.59 37.78 -10.10
N PRO A 124 -0.43 36.91 -9.95
CA PRO A 124 -1.43 36.74 -11.00
C PRO A 124 -2.42 37.92 -11.01
N GLU A 125 -2.44 38.68 -12.11
CA GLU A 125 -3.45 39.72 -12.38
C GLU A 125 -4.89 39.16 -12.49
N GLN A 126 -5.86 40.07 -12.44
CA GLN A 126 -7.26 39.85 -12.04
C GLN A 126 -8.29 39.80 -13.20
N VAL A 127 -9.36 38.98 -13.00
CA VAL A 127 -10.71 38.94 -13.66
C VAL A 127 -10.78 38.84 -15.22
N GLU A 128 -11.88 38.50 -15.91
CA GLU A 128 -13.36 38.44 -15.71
C GLU A 128 -13.94 37.10 -16.26
N GLU A 129 -15.18 36.63 -16.06
CA GLU A 129 -16.26 36.72 -15.03
C GLU A 129 -17.36 35.69 -15.41
N SER A 130 -18.10 35.07 -14.46
CA SER A 130 -19.53 34.63 -14.63
C SER A 130 -20.17 33.98 -13.39
N VAL A 131 -20.97 34.78 -12.69
CA VAL A 131 -22.21 34.52 -11.91
C VAL A 131 -22.73 33.07 -11.80
N VAL A 132 -22.86 32.56 -10.56
CA VAL A 132 -24.10 31.93 -10.04
C VAL A 132 -24.26 32.24 -8.54
N GLU A 133 -25.48 32.11 -8.02
CA GLU A 133 -26.02 32.83 -6.84
C GLU A 133 -25.65 32.28 -5.44
N GLU A 134 -26.02 33.08 -4.42
CA GLU A 134 -25.76 32.87 -2.99
C GLU A 134 -26.60 31.72 -2.38
N ASP A 135 -26.02 30.99 -1.41
CA ASP A 135 -26.82 30.34 -0.36
C ASP A 135 -26.04 30.24 0.97
N ASP A 136 -26.70 30.58 2.07
CA ASP A 136 -26.10 30.87 3.38
C ASP A 136 -26.00 29.63 4.30
N LYS A 137 -24.80 29.35 4.85
CA LYS A 137 -24.63 28.77 6.21
C LYS A 137 -23.18 28.80 6.74
N PRO A 138 -22.98 28.76 8.08
CA PRO A 138 -21.77 29.28 8.72
C PRO A 138 -20.61 28.29 8.88
N LYS A 139 -19.41 28.86 8.97
CA LYS A 139 -18.12 28.17 9.16
C LYS A 139 -17.98 27.60 10.59
N ASN A 140 -17.72 26.30 10.73
CA ASN A 140 -17.35 25.69 12.02
C ASN A 140 -15.86 25.92 12.32
N PRO A 141 -15.46 26.51 13.47
CA PRO A 141 -14.07 26.86 13.74
C PRO A 141 -13.17 25.64 14.05
N LYS A 142 -11.90 25.73 13.64
CA LYS A 142 -10.87 24.68 13.78
C LYS A 142 -10.64 24.33 15.26
N THR A 143 -10.86 23.08 15.64
CA THR A 143 -10.55 22.56 16.98
C THR A 143 -9.04 22.40 17.15
N GLY A 144 -8.39 23.37 17.80
CA GLY A 144 -6.98 23.27 18.17
C GLY A 144 -6.72 22.11 19.14
N ARG A 145 -5.58 21.42 18.97
CA ARG A 145 -5.11 20.44 19.96
C ARG A 145 -4.84 21.18 21.28
N LYS A 146 -5.52 20.79 22.36
CA LYS A 146 -5.26 21.37 23.68
C LYS A 146 -3.86 20.98 24.15
N SER A 147 -3.15 21.94 24.72
CA SER A 147 -1.97 21.68 25.55
C SER A 147 -2.35 20.78 26.73
N ILE A 148 -1.46 19.85 27.07
CA ILE A 148 -1.55 19.05 28.29
C ILE A 148 -0.64 19.71 29.31
N ASP A 149 -1.22 20.21 30.40
CA ASP A 149 -0.47 20.68 31.56
C ASP A 149 0.02 19.47 32.37
N PHE A 150 1.34 19.37 32.52
CA PHE A 150 1.98 18.42 33.44
C PHE A 150 2.18 19.12 34.78
N PHE A 151 1.24 18.89 35.70
CA PHE A 151 1.40 19.11 37.14
C PHE A 151 2.13 17.92 37.79
#